data_AF-A0A952U5J7-F1
#
_entry.id   AF-A0A952U5J7-F1
#
_cell.length_a   1.000
_cell.length_b   1.000
_cell.length_c   1.000
_cell.angle_alpha   90.00
_cell.angle_beta   90.00
_cell.angle_gamma   90.00
#
_symmetry.space_group_name_H-M   'P 1'
#
loop_
_entity.id
_entity.type
_entity.pdbx_description
1 polymer ?
#
loop_
_entity_poly.entity_id
_entity_poly.type
_entity_poly.pdbx_seq_one_letter_code
_entity_poly.pdbx_strand_id
1 'polypeptide(L)'
;MSPESPADRLRQQYEQLRWGTQVLALQPAPLQAEIAQAAATIVLALLAPAYQFTLELPTEIITESSQVVRLTKPITIRAGGLLHRIQRKTCEQELLKKLTALNEDRDPAIAQIANLVNYSATATILTGRIPAASVITAMRAYDHKKQRLCKTDEEAEAIINRLTGYVEQLRIAEQLYPGWMASDLYTEKRSALLQQVTEQGAALAHAQTLDIIENLKQLWQRQSIGGGLTLFVPYMDEDSYHMRGYRVEVMPNARIPFRPDFVVSACRLAEQQVRQNRLFAQRTRWQLLTLLDLISQAFELRVTSDATSDVPDDSANRAAVATTEHANPEDAPIETDG
;
A
#
# COMPACT_ATOMS: atom_id res chain seq x y z
N MET A 1 -4.44 -3.36 35.87
CA MET A 1 -5.27 -4.11 34.90
C MET A 1 -4.32 -4.96 34.08
N SER A 2 -4.44 -6.28 34.14
CA SER A 2 -3.63 -7.16 33.29
C SER A 2 -4.00 -6.93 31.82
N PRO A 3 -3.04 -6.93 30.88
CA PRO A 3 -3.36 -6.84 29.46
C PRO A 3 -4.27 -8.01 29.08
N GLU A 4 -5.38 -7.71 28.42
CA GLU A 4 -6.29 -8.70 27.88
C GLU A 4 -5.53 -9.64 26.93
N SER A 5 -5.68 -10.95 27.12
CA SER A 5 -5.01 -11.95 26.28
C SER A 5 -5.53 -11.85 24.84
N PRO A 6 -4.69 -12.09 23.81
CA PRO A 6 -5.17 -12.19 22.43
C PRO A 6 -6.33 -13.19 22.25
N ALA A 7 -6.34 -14.28 23.04
CA ALA A 7 -7.41 -15.27 23.02
C ALA A 7 -8.74 -14.71 23.58
N ASP A 8 -8.67 -13.90 24.64
CA ASP A 8 -9.86 -13.29 25.25
C ASP A 8 -10.49 -12.27 24.30
N ARG A 9 -9.67 -11.44 23.64
CA ARG A 9 -10.12 -10.48 22.63
C ARG A 9 -10.82 -11.19 21.46
N LEU A 10 -10.23 -12.27 20.95
CA LEU A 10 -10.84 -13.02 19.84
C LEU A 10 -12.18 -13.63 20.26
N ARG A 11 -12.25 -14.19 21.48
CA ARG A 11 -13.50 -14.72 22.04
C ARG A 11 -14.56 -13.63 22.16
N GLN A 12 -14.21 -12.44 22.66
CA GLN A 12 -15.11 -11.30 22.74
C GLN A 12 -15.64 -10.89 21.36
N GLN A 13 -14.78 -10.88 20.33
CA GLN A 13 -15.20 -10.58 18.95
C GLN A 13 -16.17 -11.63 18.41
N TYR A 14 -15.94 -12.93 18.67
CA TYR A 14 -16.89 -13.99 18.31
C TYR A 14 -18.24 -13.82 19.02
N GLU A 15 -18.23 -13.50 20.31
CA GLU A 15 -19.45 -13.29 21.10
C GLU A 15 -20.25 -12.08 20.56
N GLN A 16 -19.57 -10.99 20.22
CA GLN A 16 -20.19 -9.83 19.56
C GLN A 16 -20.80 -10.19 18.20
N LEU A 17 -20.04 -10.86 17.34
CA LEU A 17 -20.53 -11.28 16.02
C LEU A 17 -21.77 -12.17 16.13
N ARG A 18 -21.73 -13.14 17.05
CA ARG A 18 -22.86 -14.03 17.33
C ARG A 18 -24.07 -13.25 17.82
N TRP A 19 -23.89 -12.35 18.78
CA TRP A 19 -24.95 -11.52 19.32
C TRP A 19 -25.63 -10.70 18.20
N GLY A 20 -24.86 -9.99 17.37
CA GLY A 20 -25.42 -9.18 16.29
C GLY A 20 -26.23 -10.00 15.29
N THR A 21 -25.73 -11.20 14.96
CA THR A 21 -26.42 -12.14 14.07
C THR A 21 -27.74 -12.62 14.66
N GLN A 22 -27.73 -13.03 15.92
CA GLN A 22 -28.92 -13.56 16.60
C GLN A 22 -29.97 -12.47 16.84
N VAL A 23 -29.57 -11.32 17.37
CA VAL A 23 -30.47 -10.20 17.63
C VAL A 23 -31.09 -9.69 16.34
N LEU A 24 -30.34 -9.55 15.24
CA LEU A 24 -30.93 -9.11 13.97
C LEU A 24 -32.00 -10.08 13.46
N ALA A 25 -31.76 -11.39 13.59
CA ALA A 25 -32.71 -12.42 13.14
C ALA A 25 -34.02 -12.44 13.96
N LEU A 26 -34.00 -11.96 15.21
CA LEU A 26 -35.19 -11.87 16.07
C LEU A 26 -36.08 -10.68 15.74
N GLN A 27 -35.60 -9.68 15.00
CA GLN A 27 -36.40 -8.48 14.73
C GLN A 27 -37.56 -8.80 13.79
N PRO A 28 -38.75 -8.21 13.99
CA PRO A 28 -39.84 -8.26 13.02
C PRO A 28 -39.41 -7.63 11.69
N ALA A 29 -40.00 -8.10 10.57
CA ALA A 29 -39.64 -7.62 9.24
C ALA A 29 -39.66 -6.08 9.06
N PRO A 30 -40.64 -5.32 9.60
CA PRO A 30 -40.63 -3.86 9.51
C PRO A 30 -39.41 -3.23 10.19
N LEU A 31 -39.03 -3.76 11.36
CA LEU A 31 -37.90 -3.26 12.14
C LEU A 31 -36.56 -3.67 11.50
N GLN A 32 -36.47 -4.86 10.90
CA GLN A 32 -35.32 -5.25 10.08
C GLN A 32 -35.11 -4.27 8.92
N ALA A 33 -36.19 -3.86 8.25
CA ALA A 33 -36.11 -2.89 7.16
C ALA A 33 -35.66 -1.51 7.63
N GLU A 34 -36.14 -1.05 8.79
CA GLU A 34 -35.70 0.21 9.42
C GLU A 34 -34.20 0.17 9.77
N ILE A 35 -33.73 -0.91 10.41
CA ILE A 35 -32.32 -1.12 10.73
C ILE A 35 -31.47 -1.16 9.45
N ALA A 36 -31.93 -1.85 8.41
CA ALA A 36 -31.25 -1.92 7.12
C ALA A 36 -31.17 -0.55 6.43
N GLN A 37 -32.22 0.27 6.52
CA GLN A 37 -32.22 1.63 5.99
C GLN A 37 -31.26 2.54 6.77
N ALA A 38 -31.23 2.43 8.10
CA ALA A 38 -30.29 3.15 8.94
C ALA A 38 -28.84 2.77 8.60
N ALA A 39 -28.56 1.47 8.49
CA ALA A 39 -27.28 0.92 8.07
C ALA A 39 -26.85 1.44 6.69
N ALA A 40 -27.73 1.38 5.69
CA ALA A 40 -27.45 1.88 4.34
C ALA A 40 -27.13 3.38 4.35
N THR A 41 -27.84 4.16 5.17
CA THR A 41 -27.61 5.61 5.33
C THR A 41 -26.24 5.89 5.94
N ILE A 42 -25.84 5.15 6.96
CA ILE A 42 -24.48 5.21 7.55
C ILE A 42 -23.43 4.88 6.48
N VAL A 43 -23.59 3.77 5.77
CA VAL A 43 -22.63 3.32 4.75
C VAL A 43 -22.46 4.36 3.64
N LEU A 44 -23.55 4.96 3.16
CA LEU A 44 -23.48 6.02 2.16
C LEU A 44 -22.69 7.23 2.67
N ALA A 45 -22.90 7.63 3.92
CA ALA A 45 -22.24 8.79 4.50
C ALA A 45 -20.75 8.57 4.82
N LEU A 46 -20.36 7.31 5.09
CA LEU A 46 -18.97 6.95 5.37
C LEU A 46 -18.17 6.70 4.09
N LEU A 47 -18.78 6.15 3.04
CA LEU A 47 -18.05 5.77 1.82
C LEU A 47 -18.10 6.82 0.71
N ALA A 48 -19.01 7.78 0.80
CA ALA A 48 -19.07 8.93 -0.11
C ALA A 48 -18.75 10.21 0.65
N PRO A 49 -18.16 11.24 0.00
CA PRO A 49 -17.88 12.51 0.64
C PRO A 49 -19.17 13.20 1.08
N ALA A 50 -19.52 13.04 2.37
CA ALA A 50 -20.63 13.72 3.02
C ALA A 50 -20.12 14.89 3.87
N TYR A 51 -20.78 16.04 3.76
CA TYR A 51 -20.47 17.24 4.56
C TYR A 51 -21.47 17.45 5.70
N GLN A 52 -22.59 16.74 5.65
CA GLN A 52 -23.66 16.74 6.65
C GLN A 52 -24.32 15.37 6.66
N PHE A 53 -24.65 14.90 7.85
CA PHE A 53 -25.32 13.64 8.08
C PHE A 53 -26.35 13.80 9.20
N THR A 54 -27.51 13.18 9.01
CA THR A 54 -28.54 13.03 10.04
C THR A 54 -29.11 11.62 9.95
N LEU A 55 -29.20 10.94 11.09
CA LEU A 55 -29.82 9.63 11.22
C LEU A 55 -30.67 9.59 12.48
N GLU A 56 -31.86 9.01 12.39
CA GLU A 56 -32.65 8.62 13.55
C GLU A 56 -32.44 7.14 13.83
N LEU A 57 -32.14 6.81 15.09
CA LEU A 57 -31.99 5.41 15.50
C LEU A 57 -33.38 4.76 15.69
N PRO A 58 -33.49 3.44 15.43
CA PRO A 58 -34.69 2.69 15.77
C PRO A 58 -35.08 2.88 17.25
N THR A 59 -36.38 2.98 17.51
CA THR A 59 -36.87 3.27 18.86
C THR A 59 -36.89 2.06 19.77
N GLU A 60 -36.90 0.84 19.21
CA GLU A 60 -36.90 -0.40 19.98
C GLU A 60 -36.23 -1.55 19.21
N ILE A 61 -35.76 -2.54 19.95
CA ILE A 61 -35.25 -3.83 19.43
C ILE A 61 -35.69 -4.98 20.34
N ILE A 62 -35.76 -6.18 19.78
CA ILE A 62 -35.97 -7.43 20.52
C ILE A 62 -34.61 -8.08 20.82
N THR A 63 -34.33 -8.40 22.08
CA THR A 63 -33.06 -9.04 22.49
C THR A 63 -33.16 -10.57 22.52
N GLU A 64 -32.04 -11.27 22.72
CA GLU A 64 -31.99 -12.74 22.80
C GLU A 64 -32.88 -13.34 23.90
N SER A 65 -33.12 -12.60 24.99
CA SER A 65 -34.05 -12.99 26.06
C SER A 65 -35.52 -12.76 25.70
N SER A 66 -35.82 -12.42 24.43
CA SER A 66 -37.14 -11.97 23.96
C SER A 66 -37.66 -10.72 24.68
N GLN A 67 -36.78 -9.98 25.37
CA GLN A 67 -37.13 -8.71 25.99
C GLN A 67 -37.08 -7.58 24.96
N VAL A 68 -38.12 -6.75 24.94
CA VAL A 68 -38.15 -5.51 24.17
C VAL A 68 -37.34 -4.45 24.91
N VAL A 69 -36.30 -3.96 24.24
CA VAL A 69 -35.49 -2.84 24.69
C VAL A 69 -35.93 -1.61 23.92
N ARG A 70 -36.40 -0.57 24.62
CA ARG A 70 -37.00 0.62 24.02
C ARG A 70 -36.29 1.88 24.52
N LEU A 71 -36.03 2.80 23.61
CA LEU A 71 -35.51 4.12 23.93
C LEU A 71 -36.57 4.95 24.66
N THR A 72 -36.14 5.65 25.71
CA THR A 72 -37.03 6.59 26.43
C THR A 72 -37.39 7.80 25.56
N LYS A 73 -36.47 8.19 24.66
CA LYS A 73 -36.63 9.31 23.72
C LYS A 73 -35.98 8.96 22.38
N PRO A 74 -36.53 9.42 21.24
CA PRO A 74 -35.87 9.27 19.94
C PRO A 74 -34.46 9.88 19.95
N ILE A 75 -33.50 9.18 19.34
CA ILE A 75 -32.12 9.63 19.24
C ILE A 75 -31.80 9.98 17.79
N THR A 76 -31.43 11.23 17.58
CA THR A 76 -30.95 11.71 16.28
C THR A 76 -29.45 11.94 16.32
N ILE A 77 -28.72 11.18 15.51
CA ILE A 77 -27.29 11.36 15.28
C ILE A 77 -27.13 12.43 14.20
N ARG A 78 -26.32 13.46 14.47
CA ARG A 78 -25.94 14.47 13.48
C ARG A 78 -24.43 14.55 13.41
N ALA A 79 -23.87 14.64 12.21
CA ALA A 79 -22.44 14.91 12.01
C ALA A 79 -22.26 15.92 10.87
N GLY A 80 -21.22 16.74 10.95
CA GLY A 80 -20.96 17.77 9.96
C GLY A 80 -21.87 19.00 10.08
N GLY A 81 -22.00 19.74 8.97
CA GLY A 81 -22.85 20.94 8.87
C GLY A 81 -22.32 21.97 7.89
N LEU A 82 -22.82 23.20 7.99
CA LEU A 82 -22.52 24.27 7.05
C LEU A 82 -21.01 24.64 7.04
N LEU A 83 -20.37 24.64 8.21
CA LEU A 83 -18.92 24.89 8.32
C LEU A 83 -18.08 23.82 7.63
N HIS A 84 -18.46 22.54 7.74
CA HIS A 84 -17.79 21.43 7.07
C HIS A 84 -17.84 21.57 5.55
N ARG A 85 -19.00 21.97 5.02
CA ARG A 85 -19.18 22.25 3.60
C ARG A 85 -18.30 23.42 3.12
N ILE A 86 -18.24 24.52 3.88
CA ILE A 86 -17.39 25.68 3.55
C ILE A 86 -15.91 25.29 3.54
N GLN A 87 -15.47 24.51 4.53
CA GLN A 87 -14.08 24.06 4.65
C GLN A 87 -13.75 22.86 3.75
N ARG A 88 -14.73 22.32 3.01
CA ARG A 88 -14.62 21.07 2.25
C ARG A 88 -14.07 19.91 3.10
N LYS A 89 -14.41 19.86 4.37
CA LYS A 89 -14.07 18.76 5.28
C LYS A 89 -15.23 17.79 5.35
N THR A 90 -14.99 16.53 5.04
CA THR A 90 -16.01 15.48 5.18
C THR A 90 -16.31 15.22 6.66
N CYS A 91 -17.53 14.75 6.97
CA CYS A 91 -17.97 14.45 8.33
C CYS A 91 -17.73 12.99 8.74
N GLU A 92 -17.00 12.22 7.94
CA GLU A 92 -16.77 10.78 8.12
C GLU A 92 -16.16 10.46 9.50
N GLN A 93 -15.05 11.11 9.86
CA GLN A 93 -14.38 10.87 11.15
C GLN A 93 -15.24 11.30 12.34
N GLU A 94 -16.00 12.39 12.21
CA GLU A 94 -16.94 12.82 13.25
C GLU A 94 -18.09 11.82 13.42
N LEU A 95 -18.61 11.30 12.31
CA LEU A 95 -19.66 10.29 12.29
C LEU A 95 -19.18 8.98 12.94
N LEU A 96 -18.01 8.46 12.53
CA LEU A 96 -17.42 7.26 13.13
C LEU A 96 -17.26 7.42 14.64
N LYS A 97 -16.64 8.53 15.07
CA LYS A 97 -16.47 8.81 16.50
C LYS A 97 -17.79 8.81 17.27
N LYS A 98 -18.85 9.40 16.70
CA LYS A 98 -20.18 9.44 17.31
C LYS A 98 -20.83 8.05 17.37
N LEU A 99 -20.74 7.26 16.30
CA LEU A 99 -21.28 5.91 16.25
C LEU A 99 -20.58 4.99 17.26
N THR A 100 -19.25 5.06 17.36
CA THR A 100 -18.48 4.29 18.35
C THR A 100 -18.80 4.73 19.77
N ALA A 101 -18.94 6.03 20.04
CA ALA A 101 -19.31 6.52 21.36
C ALA A 101 -20.70 6.03 21.82
N LEU A 102 -21.65 5.87 20.90
CA LEU A 102 -22.98 5.33 21.21
C LEU A 102 -22.95 3.85 21.57
N ASN A 103 -21.99 3.07 21.05
CA ASN A 103 -21.81 1.67 21.45
C ASN A 103 -21.40 1.52 22.92
N GLU A 104 -20.83 2.57 23.50
CA GLU A 104 -20.34 2.65 24.89
C GLU A 104 -21.23 3.54 25.78
N ASP A 105 -22.46 3.85 25.33
CA ASP A 105 -23.38 4.69 26.10
C ASP A 105 -23.73 4.04 27.45
N ARG A 106 -24.00 4.88 28.45
CA ARG A 106 -24.38 4.42 29.80
C ARG A 106 -25.79 3.82 29.83
N ASP A 107 -26.66 4.25 28.94
CA ASP A 107 -27.97 3.64 28.77
C ASP A 107 -27.82 2.35 27.92
N PRO A 108 -28.07 1.17 28.51
CA PRO A 108 -27.93 -0.09 27.79
C PRO A 108 -28.85 -0.18 26.57
N ALA A 109 -29.98 0.52 26.55
CA ALA A 109 -30.88 0.53 25.39
C ALA A 109 -30.23 1.24 24.20
N ILE A 110 -29.58 2.39 24.44
CA ILE A 110 -28.86 3.15 23.42
C ILE A 110 -27.71 2.31 22.87
N ALA A 111 -26.90 1.74 23.77
CA ALA A 111 -25.74 0.92 23.39
C ALA A 111 -26.15 -0.29 22.55
N GLN A 112 -27.19 -1.03 22.94
CA GLN A 112 -27.62 -2.21 22.17
C GLN A 112 -28.19 -1.83 20.80
N ILE A 113 -29.00 -0.79 20.71
CA ILE A 113 -29.57 -0.33 19.43
C ILE A 113 -28.47 0.17 18.49
N ALA A 114 -27.55 1.00 19.00
CA ALA A 114 -26.41 1.48 18.23
C ALA A 114 -25.53 0.33 17.74
N ASN A 115 -25.23 -0.64 18.61
CA ASN A 115 -24.45 -1.83 18.25
C ASN A 115 -25.12 -2.65 17.14
N LEU A 116 -26.44 -2.84 17.19
CA LEU A 116 -27.17 -3.60 16.16
C LEU A 116 -27.17 -2.86 14.80
N VAL A 117 -27.36 -1.54 14.81
CA VAL A 117 -27.28 -0.71 13.60
C VAL A 117 -25.86 -0.72 13.02
N ASN A 118 -24.83 -0.60 13.85
CA ASN A 118 -23.43 -0.66 13.43
C ASN A 118 -23.04 -2.06 12.92
N TYR A 119 -23.54 -3.13 13.53
CA TYR A 119 -23.41 -4.49 13.02
C TYR A 119 -23.99 -4.61 11.60
N SER A 120 -25.21 -4.11 11.38
CA SER A 120 -25.88 -4.13 10.08
C SER A 120 -25.17 -3.26 9.03
N ALA A 121 -24.66 -2.09 9.42
CA ALA A 121 -23.85 -1.22 8.55
C ALA A 121 -22.56 -1.93 8.12
N THR A 122 -21.88 -2.58 9.06
CA THR A 122 -20.65 -3.34 8.79
C THR A 122 -20.92 -4.53 7.88
N ALA A 123 -22.02 -5.27 8.11
CA ALA A 123 -22.47 -6.34 7.23
C ALA A 123 -22.69 -5.82 5.80
N THR A 124 -23.32 -4.65 5.65
CA THR A 124 -23.59 -4.00 4.37
C THR A 124 -22.30 -3.62 3.63
N ILE A 125 -21.27 -3.15 4.35
CA ILE A 125 -19.95 -2.88 3.76
C ILE A 125 -19.31 -4.17 3.25
N LEU A 126 -19.22 -5.20 4.10
CA LEU A 126 -18.51 -6.43 3.79
C LEU A 126 -19.18 -7.23 2.67
N THR A 127 -20.51 -7.29 2.65
CA THR A 127 -21.28 -8.07 1.67
C THR A 127 -21.59 -7.31 0.40
N GLY A 128 -21.82 -5.99 0.48
CA GLY A 128 -22.32 -5.19 -0.64
C GLY A 128 -21.32 -4.22 -1.26
N ARG A 129 -20.26 -3.82 -0.55
CA ARG A 129 -19.31 -2.79 -1.03
C ARG A 129 -17.94 -3.36 -1.36
N ILE A 130 -17.47 -4.31 -0.56
CA ILE A 130 -16.23 -5.03 -0.82
C ILE A 130 -16.55 -6.26 -1.69
N PRO A 131 -15.88 -6.47 -2.83
CA PRO A 131 -16.11 -7.62 -3.69
C PRO A 131 -15.74 -8.94 -2.99
N ALA A 132 -16.20 -10.07 -3.54
CA ALA A 132 -15.77 -11.38 -3.07
C ALA A 132 -14.25 -11.58 -3.27
N ALA A 133 -13.62 -12.43 -2.45
CA ALA A 133 -12.18 -12.67 -2.49
C ALA A 133 -11.71 -13.14 -3.88
N SER A 134 -12.48 -14.00 -4.55
CA SER A 134 -12.19 -14.45 -5.92
C SER A 134 -12.11 -13.30 -6.94
N VAL A 135 -13.00 -12.30 -6.81
CA VAL A 135 -13.00 -11.10 -7.66
C VAL A 135 -11.79 -10.24 -7.32
N ILE A 136 -11.46 -10.07 -6.04
CA ILE A 136 -10.27 -9.33 -5.59
C ILE A 136 -9.00 -9.93 -6.19
N THR A 137 -8.81 -11.25 -6.08
CA THR A 137 -7.65 -11.95 -6.64
C THR A 137 -7.55 -11.81 -8.16
N ALA A 138 -8.70 -11.67 -8.85
CA ALA A 138 -8.74 -11.45 -10.29
C ALA A 138 -8.40 -10.00 -10.71
N MET A 139 -8.43 -9.02 -9.79
CA MET A 139 -8.12 -7.62 -10.08
C MET A 139 -6.60 -7.40 -10.22
N ARG A 140 -6.04 -7.75 -11.38
CA ARG A 140 -4.60 -7.69 -11.65
C ARG A 140 -4.27 -6.68 -12.74
N ALA A 141 -3.40 -5.74 -12.41
CA ALA A 141 -2.72 -4.87 -13.38
C ALA A 141 -1.43 -5.51 -13.91
N TYR A 142 -0.81 -6.38 -13.12
CA TYR A 142 0.46 -7.05 -13.41
C TYR A 142 0.39 -8.55 -13.12
N ASP A 143 1.17 -9.32 -13.87
CA ASP A 143 1.36 -10.75 -13.67
C ASP A 143 2.38 -11.05 -12.55
N HIS A 144 2.68 -12.33 -12.33
CA HIS A 144 3.64 -12.78 -11.31
C HIS A 144 5.11 -12.42 -11.64
N LYS A 145 5.40 -12.10 -12.91
CA LYS A 145 6.70 -11.64 -13.39
C LYS A 145 6.78 -10.11 -13.44
N LYS A 146 5.79 -9.41 -12.87
CA LYS A 146 5.63 -7.95 -12.91
C LYS A 146 5.47 -7.38 -14.33
N GLN A 147 5.01 -8.19 -15.28
CA GLN A 147 4.65 -7.75 -16.63
C GLN A 147 3.24 -7.16 -16.61
N ARG A 148 3.06 -6.02 -17.29
CA ARG A 148 1.78 -5.30 -17.33
C ARG A 148 0.75 -6.12 -18.13
N LEU A 149 -0.43 -6.33 -17.54
CA LEU A 149 -1.59 -7.00 -18.13
C LEU A 149 -2.58 -6.00 -18.73
N CYS A 150 -2.66 -4.79 -18.16
CA CYS A 150 -3.49 -3.70 -18.67
C CYS A 150 -2.81 -2.97 -19.84
N LYS A 151 -3.59 -2.17 -20.57
CA LYS A 151 -3.11 -1.50 -21.79
C LYS A 151 -2.27 -0.28 -21.46
N THR A 152 -2.65 0.45 -20.42
CA THR A 152 -2.02 1.72 -20.02
C THR A 152 -1.66 1.74 -18.54
N ASP A 153 -0.84 2.71 -18.16
CA ASP A 153 -0.43 2.89 -16.76
C ASP A 153 -1.56 3.50 -15.93
N GLU A 154 -2.42 4.33 -16.52
CA GLU A 154 -3.61 4.85 -15.84
C GLU A 154 -4.58 3.73 -15.46
N GLU A 155 -4.74 2.70 -16.31
CA GLU A 155 -5.51 1.51 -15.98
C GLU A 155 -4.91 0.73 -14.81
N ALA A 156 -3.56 0.62 -14.76
CA ALA A 156 -2.86 -0.05 -13.68
C ALA A 156 -3.08 0.67 -12.34
N GLU A 157 -2.89 1.99 -12.35
CA GLU A 157 -3.11 2.86 -11.19
C GLU A 157 -4.57 2.82 -10.74
N ALA A 158 -5.53 2.82 -11.67
CA ALA A 158 -6.95 2.72 -11.33
C ALA A 158 -7.29 1.41 -10.61
N ILE A 159 -6.69 0.28 -10.99
CA ILE A 159 -6.87 -1.00 -10.30
C ILE A 159 -6.32 -0.91 -8.87
N ILE A 160 -5.10 -0.37 -8.70
CA ILE A 160 -4.45 -0.26 -7.39
C ILE A 160 -5.23 0.70 -6.49
N ASN A 161 -5.63 1.87 -7.00
CA ASN A 161 -6.46 2.82 -6.27
C ASN A 161 -7.80 2.20 -5.83
N ARG A 162 -8.39 1.34 -6.66
CA ARG A 162 -9.61 0.61 -6.29
C ARG A 162 -9.35 -0.40 -5.16
N LEU A 163 -8.25 -1.16 -5.24
CA LEU A 163 -7.85 -2.10 -4.18
C LEU A 163 -7.60 -1.37 -2.86
N THR A 164 -6.84 -0.27 -2.88
CA THR A 164 -6.61 0.57 -1.69
C THR A 164 -7.93 1.12 -1.14
N GLY A 165 -8.84 1.56 -2.01
CA GLY A 165 -10.18 2.00 -1.59
C GLY A 165 -10.98 0.92 -0.85
N TYR A 166 -10.83 -0.36 -1.22
CA TYR A 166 -11.45 -1.46 -0.48
C TYR A 166 -10.76 -1.75 0.86
N VAL A 167 -9.46 -1.53 0.98
CA VAL A 167 -8.75 -1.62 2.26
C VAL A 167 -9.24 -0.54 3.23
N GLU A 168 -9.47 0.69 2.75
CA GLU A 168 -10.07 1.75 3.56
C GLU A 168 -11.49 1.38 4.03
N GLN A 169 -12.30 0.78 3.15
CA GLN A 169 -13.63 0.27 3.51
C GLN A 169 -13.56 -0.81 4.60
N LEU A 170 -12.56 -1.71 4.55
CA LEU A 170 -12.33 -2.69 5.63
C LEU A 170 -11.99 -2.01 6.95
N ARG A 171 -11.14 -0.99 6.93
CA ARG A 171 -10.76 -0.23 8.13
C ARG A 171 -11.97 0.48 8.75
N ILE A 172 -12.87 1.03 7.93
CA ILE A 172 -14.14 1.61 8.39
C ILE A 172 -15.02 0.54 9.05
N ALA A 173 -15.15 -0.63 8.42
CA ALA A 173 -15.89 -1.77 8.96
C ALA A 173 -15.35 -2.22 10.33
N GLU A 174 -14.02 -2.30 10.49
CA GLU A 174 -13.35 -2.63 11.76
C GLU A 174 -13.67 -1.63 12.88
N GLN A 175 -13.70 -0.33 12.55
CA GLN A 175 -13.99 0.74 13.52
C GLN A 175 -15.48 0.78 13.93
N LEU A 176 -16.38 0.45 13.02
CA LEU A 176 -17.82 0.44 13.28
C LEU A 176 -18.23 -0.71 14.19
N TYR A 177 -17.78 -1.92 13.88
CA TYR A 177 -18.17 -3.13 14.61
C TYR A 177 -17.06 -4.18 14.62
N PRO A 178 -16.15 -4.15 15.61
CA PRO A 178 -14.99 -5.04 15.69
C PRO A 178 -15.31 -6.54 15.71
N GLY A 179 -16.51 -6.93 16.13
CA GLY A 179 -16.94 -8.33 16.16
C GLY A 179 -16.82 -9.04 14.80
N TRP A 180 -16.96 -8.32 13.68
CA TRP A 180 -16.81 -8.88 12.34
C TRP A 180 -15.40 -9.43 12.05
N MET A 181 -14.38 -9.02 12.81
CA MET A 181 -13.02 -9.55 12.66
C MET A 181 -12.92 -11.06 12.94
N ALA A 182 -13.85 -11.61 13.72
CA ALA A 182 -13.95 -13.03 14.00
C ALA A 182 -14.65 -13.82 12.87
N SER A 183 -15.19 -13.14 11.85
CA SER A 183 -15.86 -13.78 10.72
C SER A 183 -14.86 -14.31 9.70
N ASP A 184 -15.11 -15.52 9.19
CA ASP A 184 -14.36 -16.09 8.07
C ASP A 184 -14.44 -15.20 6.82
N LEU A 185 -15.63 -14.62 6.56
CA LEU A 185 -15.86 -13.73 5.41
C LEU A 185 -14.94 -12.51 5.44
N TYR A 186 -14.78 -11.90 6.62
CA TYR A 186 -13.90 -10.76 6.80
C TYR A 186 -12.43 -11.18 6.61
N THR A 187 -12.02 -12.30 7.23
CA THR A 187 -10.65 -12.81 7.14
C THR A 187 -10.26 -13.14 5.70
N GLU A 188 -11.15 -13.80 4.96
CA GLU A 188 -10.97 -14.14 3.56
C GLU A 188 -10.82 -12.88 2.69
N LYS A 189 -11.75 -11.91 2.80
CA LYS A 189 -11.68 -10.65 2.04
C LYS A 189 -10.44 -9.84 2.37
N ARG A 190 -10.10 -9.74 3.66
CA ARG A 190 -8.92 -9.01 4.14
C ARG A 190 -7.64 -9.63 3.60
N SER A 191 -7.44 -10.93 3.77
CA SER A 191 -6.23 -11.60 3.28
C SER A 191 -6.06 -11.44 1.77
N ALA A 192 -7.14 -11.65 0.99
CA ALA A 192 -7.13 -11.43 -0.45
C ALA A 192 -6.79 -9.97 -0.83
N LEU A 193 -7.40 -8.99 -0.17
CA LEU A 193 -7.14 -7.57 -0.44
C LEU A 193 -5.71 -7.16 -0.12
N LEU A 194 -5.22 -7.52 1.07
CA LEU A 194 -3.86 -7.17 1.50
C LEU A 194 -2.80 -7.80 0.61
N GLN A 195 -2.99 -9.08 0.25
CA GLN A 195 -2.11 -9.74 -0.70
C GLN A 195 -2.13 -9.01 -2.05
N GLN A 196 -3.32 -8.77 -2.59
CA GLN A 196 -3.47 -8.19 -3.93
C GLN A 196 -2.93 -6.77 -4.01
N VAL A 197 -3.28 -5.89 -3.07
CA VAL A 197 -2.83 -4.48 -3.09
C VAL A 197 -1.31 -4.38 -2.96
N THR A 198 -0.69 -5.23 -2.12
CA THR A 198 0.76 -5.23 -1.91
C THR A 198 1.50 -5.78 -3.12
N GLU A 199 1.04 -6.88 -3.71
CA GLU A 199 1.65 -7.45 -4.92
C GLU A 199 1.53 -6.51 -6.12
N GLN A 200 0.32 -6.00 -6.38
CA GLN A 200 0.07 -5.12 -7.53
C GLN A 200 0.73 -3.76 -7.35
N GLY A 201 0.69 -3.18 -6.15
CA GLY A 201 1.42 -1.96 -5.81
C GLY A 201 2.93 -2.10 -5.96
N ALA A 202 3.49 -3.23 -5.55
CA ALA A 202 4.91 -3.49 -5.72
C ALA A 202 5.32 -3.66 -7.19
N ALA A 203 4.46 -4.24 -8.01
CA ALA A 203 4.67 -4.35 -9.45
C ALA A 203 4.58 -2.97 -10.15
N LEU A 204 3.62 -2.12 -9.78
CA LEU A 204 3.53 -0.73 -10.28
C LEU A 204 4.78 0.07 -9.91
N ALA A 205 5.22 0.02 -8.65
CA ALA A 205 6.43 0.70 -8.21
C ALA A 205 7.66 0.26 -9.03
N HIS A 206 7.76 -1.03 -9.33
CA HIS A 206 8.83 -1.56 -10.18
C HIS A 206 8.75 -1.02 -11.62
N ALA A 207 7.57 -1.03 -12.23
CA ALA A 207 7.37 -0.49 -13.58
C ALA A 207 7.73 1.01 -13.65
N GLN A 208 7.18 1.81 -12.73
CA GLN A 208 7.50 3.25 -12.64
C GLN A 208 8.99 3.51 -12.39
N THR A 209 9.68 2.62 -11.65
CA THR A 209 11.13 2.72 -11.46
C THR A 209 11.91 2.48 -12.76
N LEU A 210 11.48 1.54 -13.60
CA LEU A 210 12.06 1.34 -14.92
C LEU A 210 11.87 2.56 -15.81
N ASP A 211 10.69 3.20 -15.75
CA ASP A 211 10.43 4.44 -16.50
C ASP A 211 11.34 5.59 -16.03
N ILE A 212 11.57 5.71 -14.71
CA ILE A 212 12.53 6.68 -14.15
C ILE A 212 13.93 6.42 -14.73
N ILE A 213 14.39 5.17 -14.72
CA ILE A 213 15.72 4.79 -15.24
C ILE A 213 15.84 5.16 -16.72
N GLU A 214 14.85 4.82 -17.53
CA GLU A 214 14.87 5.08 -18.97
C GLU A 214 14.86 6.58 -19.28
N ASN A 215 13.99 7.35 -18.61
CA ASN A 215 13.93 8.80 -18.75
C ASN A 215 15.25 9.47 -18.36
N LEU A 216 15.87 9.04 -17.25
CA LEU A 216 17.18 9.56 -16.84
C LEU A 216 18.27 9.24 -17.85
N LYS A 217 18.30 8.03 -18.42
CA LYS A 217 19.25 7.65 -19.48
C LYS A 217 19.09 8.55 -20.71
N GLN A 218 17.85 8.83 -21.13
CA GLN A 218 17.57 9.71 -22.26
C GLN A 218 17.98 11.17 -21.97
N LEU A 219 17.67 11.69 -20.78
CA LEU A 219 18.06 13.05 -20.38
C LEU A 219 19.59 13.20 -20.32
N TRP A 220 20.29 12.19 -19.82
CA TRP A 220 21.75 12.18 -19.79
C TRP A 220 22.36 12.16 -21.20
N GLN A 221 21.84 11.30 -22.10
CA GLN A 221 22.30 11.25 -23.50
C GLN A 221 22.11 12.58 -24.23
N ARG A 222 21.06 13.34 -23.89
CA ARG A 222 20.80 14.68 -24.44
C ARG A 222 21.57 15.79 -23.72
N GLN A 223 22.39 15.46 -22.72
CA GLN A 223 23.11 16.41 -21.85
C GLN A 223 22.17 17.46 -21.21
N SER A 224 20.91 17.10 -20.97
CA SER A 224 19.86 18.03 -20.53
C SER A 224 19.74 18.12 -19.00
N ILE A 225 20.59 17.42 -18.25
CA ILE A 225 20.58 17.46 -16.78
C ILE A 225 21.44 18.64 -16.32
N GLY A 226 20.85 19.84 -16.42
CA GLY A 226 21.47 21.11 -16.05
C GLY A 226 20.83 21.70 -14.79
N GLY A 227 21.23 21.21 -13.62
CA GLY A 227 20.64 21.60 -12.33
C GLY A 227 20.44 20.36 -11.46
N GLY A 228 20.32 20.55 -10.14
CA GLY A 228 20.25 19.45 -9.18
C GLY A 228 19.23 18.37 -9.56
N LEU A 229 19.52 17.12 -9.20
CA LEU A 229 18.67 15.97 -9.50
C LEU A 229 18.16 15.35 -8.20
N THR A 230 16.85 15.20 -8.10
CA THR A 230 16.19 14.44 -7.03
C THR A 230 15.29 13.40 -7.66
N LEU A 231 15.41 12.14 -7.21
CA LEU A 231 14.54 11.05 -7.63
C LEU A 231 13.47 10.82 -6.56
N PHE A 232 12.28 10.44 -7.01
CA PHE A 232 11.22 9.96 -6.15
C PHE A 232 10.99 8.49 -6.48
N VAL A 233 11.62 7.60 -5.72
CA VAL A 233 11.51 6.15 -5.94
C VAL A 233 10.14 5.70 -5.43
N PRO A 234 9.23 5.26 -6.31
CA PRO A 234 7.90 4.85 -5.90
C PRO A 234 7.97 3.56 -5.08
N TYR A 235 7.10 3.41 -4.09
CA TYR A 235 6.96 2.18 -3.31
C TYR A 235 5.53 2.03 -2.79
N MET A 236 5.15 0.79 -2.44
CA MET A 236 3.89 0.51 -1.76
C MET A 236 4.16 0.50 -0.25
N ASP A 237 3.57 1.46 0.46
CA ASP A 237 3.65 1.52 1.91
C ASP A 237 2.67 0.53 2.52
N GLU A 238 3.14 -0.50 3.23
CA GLU A 238 2.27 -1.52 3.79
C GLU A 238 1.45 -1.05 5.01
N ASP A 239 1.85 0.04 5.65
CA ASP A 239 1.09 0.55 6.80
C ASP A 239 -0.14 1.33 6.32
N SER A 240 0.01 2.07 5.23
CA SER A 240 -1.06 2.88 4.64
C SER A 240 -1.74 2.24 3.43
N TYR A 241 -1.13 1.24 2.80
CA TYR A 241 -1.54 0.63 1.53
C TYR A 241 -1.69 1.62 0.36
N HIS A 242 -0.89 2.69 0.40
CA HIS A 242 -0.83 3.70 -0.64
C HIS A 242 0.55 3.71 -1.33
N MET A 243 0.53 4.09 -2.61
CA MET A 243 1.76 4.44 -3.34
C MET A 243 2.38 5.71 -2.73
N ARG A 244 3.67 5.65 -2.45
CA ARG A 244 4.45 6.78 -1.92
C ARG A 244 5.77 6.92 -2.68
N GLY A 245 6.36 8.12 -2.62
CA GLY A 245 7.67 8.39 -3.20
C GLY A 245 8.73 8.52 -2.11
N TYR A 246 9.81 7.74 -2.20
CA TYR A 246 10.99 7.89 -1.37
C TYR A 246 11.97 8.86 -2.06
N ARG A 247 12.28 9.95 -1.38
CA ARG A 247 13.12 11.02 -1.93
C ARG A 247 14.60 10.63 -1.87
N VAL A 248 15.26 10.62 -3.02
CA VAL A 248 16.71 10.41 -3.16
C VAL A 248 17.32 11.65 -3.79
N GLU A 249 18.09 12.40 -3.02
CA GLU A 249 18.85 13.54 -3.55
C GLU A 249 20.12 13.03 -4.22
N VAL A 250 20.19 13.15 -5.55
CA VAL A 250 21.33 12.69 -6.35
C VAL A 250 22.38 13.77 -6.48
N MET A 251 21.95 14.99 -6.75
CA MET A 251 22.83 16.14 -6.88
C MET A 251 22.12 17.41 -6.39
N PRO A 252 22.76 18.24 -5.55
CA PRO A 252 22.18 19.51 -5.14
C PRO A 252 22.10 20.48 -6.32
N ASN A 253 21.31 21.54 -6.19
CA ASN A 253 21.18 22.55 -7.23
C ASN A 253 22.45 23.42 -7.31
N ALA A 254 23.44 22.95 -8.08
CA ALA A 254 24.75 23.58 -8.27
C ALA A 254 25.21 23.43 -9.73
N ARG A 255 26.24 24.19 -10.13
CA ARG A 255 26.87 24.10 -11.46
C ARG A 255 27.83 22.91 -11.57
N ILE A 256 27.37 21.73 -11.16
CA ILE A 256 28.13 20.49 -11.26
C ILE A 256 27.56 19.70 -12.45
N PRO A 257 28.39 19.25 -13.40
CA PRO A 257 27.91 18.41 -14.49
C PRO A 257 27.45 17.05 -13.94
N PHE A 258 26.30 16.58 -14.41
CA PHE A 258 25.77 15.28 -14.02
C PHE A 258 26.73 14.14 -14.41
N ARG A 259 26.92 13.20 -13.50
CA ARG A 259 27.64 11.94 -13.72
C ARG A 259 26.78 10.75 -13.27
N PRO A 260 26.77 9.64 -14.03
CA PRO A 260 26.09 8.39 -13.61
C PRO A 260 26.46 7.92 -12.20
N ASP A 261 27.73 8.08 -11.81
CA ASP A 261 28.24 7.69 -10.48
C ASP A 261 27.52 8.39 -9.31
N PHE A 262 26.96 9.58 -9.54
CA PHE A 262 26.18 10.28 -8.53
C PHE A 262 24.88 9.54 -8.22
N VAL A 263 24.23 8.93 -9.23
CA VAL A 263 23.02 8.13 -9.03
C VAL A 263 23.34 6.91 -8.17
N VAL A 264 24.42 6.18 -8.50
CA VAL A 264 24.86 5.00 -7.75
C VAL A 264 25.19 5.36 -6.30
N SER A 265 25.96 6.43 -6.10
CA SER A 265 26.35 6.89 -4.75
C SER A 265 25.13 7.30 -3.92
N ALA A 266 24.19 8.02 -4.52
CA ALA A 266 22.96 8.45 -3.85
C ALA A 266 22.05 7.27 -3.50
N CYS A 267 21.92 6.28 -4.39
CA CYS A 267 21.13 5.07 -4.11
C CYS A 267 21.74 4.24 -2.99
N ARG A 268 23.07 4.05 -2.96
CA ARG A 268 23.76 3.36 -1.85
C ARG A 268 23.58 4.07 -0.51
N LEU A 269 23.64 5.40 -0.50
CA LEU A 269 23.36 6.19 0.71
C LEU A 269 21.90 6.02 1.16
N ALA A 270 20.95 6.09 0.21
CA ALA A 270 19.54 5.83 0.47
C ALA A 270 19.29 4.43 1.02
N GLU A 271 19.94 3.39 0.50
CA GLU A 271 19.83 2.03 1.01
C GLU A 271 20.26 1.93 2.48
N GLN A 272 21.37 2.57 2.85
CA GLN A 272 21.83 2.61 4.24
C GLN A 272 20.79 3.28 5.15
N GLN A 273 20.20 4.39 4.71
CA GLN A 273 19.14 5.07 5.45
C GLN A 273 17.88 4.21 5.58
N VAL A 274 17.46 3.55 4.50
CA VAL A 274 16.30 2.64 4.49
C VAL A 274 16.52 1.45 5.43
N ARG A 275 17.73 0.88 5.48
CA ARG A 275 18.09 -0.21 6.43
C ARG A 275 17.96 0.21 7.88
N GLN A 276 18.35 1.46 8.20
CA GLN A 276 18.33 2.00 9.55
C GLN A 276 16.95 2.53 9.96
N ASN A 277 16.09 2.85 9.00
CA ASN A 277 14.76 3.38 9.28
C ASN A 277 13.80 2.29 9.80
N ARG A 278 13.58 2.30 11.11
CA ARG A 278 12.66 1.40 11.81
C ARG A 278 11.18 1.76 11.63
N LEU A 279 10.87 2.94 11.09
CA LEU A 279 9.48 3.35 10.84
C LEU A 279 8.89 2.61 9.63
N PHE A 280 9.71 2.11 8.71
CA PHE A 280 9.20 1.29 7.61
C PHE A 280 8.89 -0.13 8.08
N ALA A 281 7.70 -0.62 7.71
CA ALA A 281 7.38 -2.04 7.70
C ALA A 281 8.48 -2.84 6.98
N GLN A 282 8.68 -4.08 7.41
CA GLN A 282 9.76 -4.93 6.88
C GLN A 282 9.67 -5.06 5.36
N ARG A 283 8.52 -5.44 4.80
CA ARG A 283 8.40 -5.67 3.36
C ARG A 283 8.50 -4.38 2.53
N THR A 284 8.00 -3.24 3.03
CA THR A 284 8.28 -1.92 2.42
C THR A 284 9.78 -1.63 2.36
N ARG A 285 10.53 -1.92 3.43
CA ARG A 285 11.99 -1.77 3.45
C ARG A 285 12.66 -2.64 2.38
N TRP A 286 12.28 -3.92 2.31
CA TRP A 286 12.81 -4.85 1.30
C TRP A 286 12.49 -4.41 -0.12
N GLN A 287 11.28 -3.93 -0.37
CA GLN A 287 10.89 -3.38 -1.67
C GLN A 287 11.76 -2.19 -2.05
N LEU A 288 11.90 -1.19 -1.17
CA LEU A 288 12.72 -0.01 -1.42
C LEU A 288 14.18 -0.38 -1.72
N LEU A 289 14.77 -1.29 -0.95
CA LEU A 289 16.13 -1.78 -1.21
C LEU A 289 16.25 -2.42 -2.60
N THR A 290 15.26 -3.22 -3.01
CA THR A 290 15.25 -3.83 -4.34
C THR A 290 15.17 -2.78 -5.46
N LEU A 291 14.37 -1.73 -5.27
CA LEU A 291 14.20 -0.67 -6.27
C LEU A 291 15.43 0.25 -6.37
N LEU A 292 16.07 0.56 -5.23
CA LEU A 292 17.32 1.33 -5.19
C LEU A 292 18.49 0.57 -5.83
N ASP A 293 18.58 -0.73 -5.58
CA ASP A 293 19.56 -1.62 -6.20
C ASP A 293 19.34 -1.71 -7.72
N LEU A 294 18.08 -1.84 -8.16
CA LEU A 294 17.73 -1.82 -9.59
C LEU A 294 18.18 -0.52 -10.28
N ILE A 295 17.97 0.64 -9.66
CA ILE A 295 18.46 1.92 -10.18
C ILE A 295 20.00 1.91 -10.22
N SER A 296 20.66 1.50 -9.14
CA SER A 296 22.13 1.47 -9.07
C SER A 296 22.75 0.62 -10.19
N GLN A 297 22.28 -0.62 -10.36
CA GLN A 297 22.77 -1.54 -11.39
C GLN A 297 22.60 -0.97 -12.80
N ALA A 298 21.50 -0.25 -13.06
CA ALA A 298 21.23 0.34 -14.37
C ALA A 298 22.25 1.42 -14.79
N PHE A 299 22.98 2.01 -13.84
CA PHE A 299 24.00 3.03 -14.08
C PHE A 299 25.44 2.53 -13.82
N GLU A 300 25.65 1.44 -13.06
CA GLU A 300 26.97 0.81 -12.89
C GLU A 300 27.48 0.14 -14.18
N LEU A 301 26.61 -0.53 -14.94
CA LEU A 301 26.96 -1.34 -16.11
C LEU A 301 27.60 -0.55 -17.28
N ARG A 302 27.57 0.78 -17.26
CA ARG A 302 28.20 1.63 -18.29
C ARG A 302 29.58 2.15 -17.92
N VAL A 303 29.91 2.21 -16.62
CA VAL A 303 31.23 2.70 -16.18
C VAL A 303 32.34 1.72 -16.57
N THR A 304 32.02 0.42 -16.60
CA THR A 304 32.98 -0.63 -16.97
C THR A 304 33.17 -0.76 -18.48
N SER A 305 32.20 -0.37 -19.32
CA SER A 305 32.37 -0.44 -20.78
C SER A 305 33.25 0.67 -21.34
N ASP A 306 33.16 1.88 -20.79
CA ASP A 306 33.95 3.04 -21.26
C ASP A 306 35.40 3.03 -20.72
N ALA A 307 35.69 2.31 -19.63
CA ALA A 307 37.04 2.22 -19.04
C ALA A 307 38.01 1.29 -19.81
N THR A 308 37.54 0.56 -20.81
CA THR A 308 38.35 -0.39 -21.60
C THR A 308 38.65 0.07 -23.03
N SER A 309 38.18 1.24 -23.48
CA SER A 309 38.43 1.73 -24.85
C SER A 309 39.59 2.72 -25.00
N ASP A 310 40.30 3.07 -23.92
CA ASP A 310 41.45 4.01 -23.95
C ASP A 310 42.75 3.37 -23.42
N VAL A 311 43.13 2.22 -23.97
CA VAL A 311 44.55 1.82 -24.00
C VAL A 311 45.04 2.01 -25.44
N PRO A 312 45.82 3.07 -25.72
CA PRO A 312 46.55 3.17 -26.97
C PRO A 312 47.47 1.96 -27.08
N ASP A 313 47.34 1.22 -28.17
CA ASP A 313 48.24 0.14 -28.54
C ASP A 313 49.65 0.72 -28.80
N ASP A 314 50.48 0.76 -27.76
CA ASP A 314 51.87 1.24 -27.78
C ASP A 314 52.84 0.19 -28.36
N SER A 315 52.33 -0.73 -29.19
CA SER A 315 53.14 -1.74 -29.88
C SER A 315 53.90 -1.18 -31.10
N ALA A 316 53.68 0.08 -31.48
CA ALA A 316 54.35 0.70 -32.63
C ALA A 316 55.74 1.30 -32.36
N ASN A 317 56.22 1.36 -31.10
CA ASN A 317 57.44 2.12 -30.76
C ASN A 317 58.64 1.29 -30.25
N ARG A 318 58.67 -0.02 -30.54
CA ARG A 318 59.83 -0.91 -30.26
C ARG A 318 60.52 -1.44 -31.52
N ALA A 319 60.72 -0.60 -32.53
CA ALA A 319 61.48 -0.95 -33.73
C ALA A 319 62.53 0.12 -34.06
N ALA A 320 63.45 0.42 -33.14
CA ALA A 320 64.62 1.26 -33.45
C ALA A 320 65.80 1.13 -32.45
N VAL A 321 66.12 -0.05 -31.91
CA VAL A 321 67.45 -0.27 -31.29
C VAL A 321 67.84 -1.74 -31.45
N ALA A 322 68.71 -2.03 -32.42
CA ALA A 322 69.81 -3.02 -32.33
C ALA A 322 70.28 -3.40 -33.75
N THR A 323 71.33 -2.73 -34.21
CA THR A 323 72.20 -3.24 -35.27
C THR A 323 73.40 -3.91 -34.62
N THR A 324 73.96 -4.92 -35.29
CA THR A 324 75.28 -5.57 -35.11
C THR A 324 75.30 -6.71 -34.08
N GLU A 325 75.07 -7.98 -34.45
CA GLU A 325 75.91 -8.86 -35.30
C GLU A 325 77.19 -9.34 -34.57
N HIS A 326 77.11 -10.51 -33.92
CA HIS A 326 78.22 -11.44 -33.83
C HIS A 326 77.70 -12.88 -33.74
N ALA A 327 78.16 -13.69 -34.69
CA ALA A 327 77.94 -15.11 -34.82
C ALA A 327 78.82 -15.91 -33.84
N ASN A 328 78.32 -17.03 -33.33
CA ASN A 328 78.87 -18.35 -33.68
C ASN A 328 77.92 -19.48 -33.23
N PRO A 329 77.92 -20.64 -33.91
CA PRO A 329 76.98 -21.74 -33.76
C PRO A 329 77.55 -22.83 -32.85
N GLU A 330 76.68 -23.63 -32.23
CA GLU A 330 76.87 -25.08 -32.08
C GLU A 330 75.62 -25.73 -31.46
N ASP A 331 75.31 -26.90 -31.99
CA ASP A 331 74.51 -28.00 -31.44
C ASP A 331 72.97 -27.93 -31.37
N ALA A 332 72.39 -28.57 -32.39
CA ALA A 332 71.14 -29.33 -32.32
C ALA A 332 71.38 -30.74 -31.71
N PRO A 333 70.43 -31.69 -31.79
CA PRO A 333 69.16 -31.78 -31.07
C PRO A 333 69.08 -33.11 -30.27
N ILE A 334 68.23 -33.22 -29.24
CA ILE A 334 67.76 -34.54 -28.77
C ILE A 334 66.28 -34.47 -28.38
N GLU A 335 65.46 -35.15 -29.18
CA GLU A 335 64.16 -35.72 -28.83
C GLU A 335 64.32 -36.74 -27.70
N THR A 336 63.35 -36.88 -26.80
CA THR A 336 62.48 -38.08 -26.71
C THR A 336 61.70 -38.15 -25.40
N ASP A 337 60.51 -38.74 -25.54
CA ASP A 337 59.50 -39.14 -24.56
C ASP A 337 59.99 -39.79 -23.27
N GLY A 338 59.14 -39.64 -22.24
CA GLY A 338 59.13 -40.40 -20.99
C GLY A 338 57.96 -39.99 -20.10
#